data_AF-A0A1Z9PYY9-F1
#
_entry.id   AF-A0A1Z9PYY9-F1
#
_cell.length_a   1.000
_cell.length_b   1.000
_cell.length_c   1.000
_cell.angle_alpha   90.00
_cell.angle_beta   90.00
_cell.angle_gamma   90.00
#
_symmetry.space_group_name_H-M   'P 1'
#
loop_
_entity.id
_entity.type
_entity.pdbx_description
1 polymer ?
#
loop_
_entity_poly.entity_id
_entity_poly.type
_entity_poly.pdbx_seq_one_letter_code
_entity_poly.pdbx_strand_id
1 'polypeptide(L)'
;MPALLAAALLITTSLSQAKAAIFTVKPGSIFYSKPEKSEKYRLDLPEVRVQVPPLRDVKGFCLFDLVYKISDRDNPNLPKSGWARCVSTDTFISQ
;
A
#
# COMPACT_ATOMS: atom_id res chain seq x y z
N MET A 1 -35.74 13.01 39.51
CA MET A 1 -34.43 12.92 38.82
C MET A 1 -33.89 11.53 39.12
N PRO A 2 -33.77 10.61 38.14
CA PRO A 2 -32.70 10.73 37.13
C PRO A 2 -33.12 10.16 35.75
N ALA A 3 -33.58 11.04 34.85
CA ALA A 3 -33.65 10.73 33.42
C ALA A 3 -32.28 11.06 32.80
N LEU A 4 -31.23 10.31 33.16
CA LEU A 4 -29.85 10.68 32.80
C LEU A 4 -28.95 9.46 32.52
N LEU A 5 -29.52 8.33 32.10
CA LEU A 5 -28.76 7.12 31.79
C LEU A 5 -28.98 6.55 30.38
N ALA A 6 -29.81 7.20 29.55
CA ALA A 6 -30.09 6.74 28.18
C ALA A 6 -29.19 7.38 27.10
N ALA A 7 -28.21 8.19 27.49
CA ALA A 7 -27.33 8.91 26.56
C ALA A 7 -25.89 8.34 26.54
N ALA A 8 -25.71 7.09 26.93
CA ALA A 8 -24.44 6.38 26.76
C ALA A 8 -24.26 6.00 25.29
N LEU A 9 -23.87 7.01 24.51
CA LEU A 9 -22.80 6.94 23.54
C LEU A 9 -22.85 5.70 22.63
N LEU A 10 -23.73 5.80 21.63
CA LEU A 10 -23.45 5.28 20.29
C LEU A 10 -22.16 5.96 19.78
N ILE A 11 -21.00 5.58 20.29
CA ILE A 11 -19.72 5.85 19.64
C ILE A 11 -19.65 4.85 18.50
N THR A 12 -20.39 5.13 17.43
CA THR A 12 -20.12 4.50 16.15
C THR A 12 -18.71 4.92 15.78
N THR A 13 -17.75 4.03 16.04
CA THR A 13 -16.39 4.15 15.54
C THR A 13 -16.47 4.14 14.02
N SER A 14 -16.57 5.32 13.41
CA SER A 14 -16.19 5.51 12.03
C SER A 14 -14.68 5.34 11.96
N LEU A 15 -14.21 4.09 12.01
CA LEU A 15 -12.95 3.76 11.34
C LEU A 15 -13.19 4.14 9.89
N SER A 16 -12.77 5.34 9.53
CA SER A 16 -12.59 5.73 8.14
C SER A 16 -11.67 4.69 7.56
N GLN A 17 -12.26 3.70 6.89
CA GLN A 17 -11.54 2.69 6.14
C GLN A 17 -10.84 3.48 5.05
N ALA A 18 -9.58 3.87 5.32
CA ALA A 18 -8.76 4.63 4.40
C ALA A 18 -8.87 3.92 3.05
N LYS A 19 -9.57 4.54 2.10
CA LYS A 19 -9.89 3.89 0.83
C LYS A 19 -8.58 3.50 0.19
N ALA A 20 -8.39 2.20 -0.05
CA ALA A 20 -7.26 1.71 -0.82
C ALA A 20 -7.31 2.38 -2.19
N ALA A 21 -6.31 3.21 -2.47
CA ALA A 21 -6.22 4.01 -3.67
C ALA A 21 -5.02 3.53 -4.48
N ILE A 22 -5.15 3.49 -5.81
CA ILE A 22 -4.07 3.01 -6.68
C ILE A 22 -3.25 4.21 -7.16
N PHE A 23 -1.94 4.13 -6.97
CA PHE A 23 -0.99 5.17 -7.34
C PHE A 23 0.07 4.64 -8.31
N THR A 24 0.54 5.51 -9.20
CA THR A 24 1.77 5.25 -9.94
C THR A 24 2.99 5.48 -9.05
N VAL A 25 4.01 4.66 -9.30
CA VAL A 25 5.31 4.79 -8.64
C VAL A 25 6.19 5.80 -9.37
N LYS A 26 7.08 6.47 -8.65
CA LYS A 26 8.05 7.38 -9.27
C LYS A 26 8.91 6.59 -10.26
N PRO A 27 9.25 7.15 -11.44
CA PRO A 27 10.19 6.52 -12.36
C PRO A 27 11.51 6.15 -11.65
N GLY A 28 12.02 4.94 -11.89
CA GLY A 28 13.23 4.44 -11.23
C GLY A 28 13.03 3.98 -9.77
N SER A 29 11.79 3.94 -9.26
CA SER A 29 11.51 3.30 -7.97
C SER A 29 11.87 1.82 -8.02
N ILE A 30 12.69 1.39 -7.06
CA ILE A 30 13.14 0.00 -6.94
C ILE A 30 12.35 -0.66 -5.81
N PHE A 31 11.83 -1.85 -6.10
CA PHE A 31 11.17 -2.70 -5.12
C PHE A 31 12.10 -3.80 -4.63
N TYR A 32 11.89 -4.23 -3.39
CA TYR A 32 12.67 -5.24 -2.69
C TYR A 32 11.73 -6.25 -2.00
N SER A 33 12.20 -7.48 -1.83
CA SER A 33 11.51 -8.53 -1.07
C SER A 33 11.59 -8.34 0.45
N LYS A 34 12.51 -7.48 0.93
CA LYS A 34 12.70 -7.13 2.34
C LYS A 34 12.85 -5.60 2.50
N PRO A 35 12.63 -5.04 3.70
CA PRO A 35 12.81 -3.60 3.97
C PRO A 35 14.29 -3.21 4.05
N GLU A 36 15.04 -3.46 2.98
CA GLU A 36 16.49 -3.29 2.91
C GLU A 36 16.93 -3.00 1.47
N LYS A 37 17.78 -1.99 1.29
CA LYS A 37 18.39 -1.67 -0.01
C LYS A 37 19.57 -2.61 -0.28
N SER A 38 19.29 -3.72 -0.96
CA SER A 38 20.30 -4.71 -1.35
C SER A 38 19.94 -5.32 -2.70
N GLU A 39 20.91 -5.46 -3.60
CA GLU A 39 20.69 -6.11 -4.90
C GLU A 39 20.23 -7.56 -4.73
N LYS A 40 20.62 -8.24 -3.64
CA LYS A 40 20.13 -9.60 -3.32
C LYS A 40 18.61 -9.67 -3.13
N TYR A 41 18.01 -8.59 -2.62
CA TYR A 41 16.58 -8.54 -2.34
C TYR A 41 15.80 -7.77 -3.39
N ARG A 42 16.47 -7.17 -4.37
CA ARG A 42 15.85 -6.41 -5.44
C ARG A 42 14.91 -7.30 -6.24
N LEU A 43 13.70 -6.80 -6.48
CA LEU A 43 12.71 -7.45 -7.32
C LEU A 43 12.85 -6.89 -8.73
N ASP A 44 12.93 -7.80 -9.70
CA ASP A 44 12.82 -7.46 -11.11
C ASP A 44 11.33 -7.51 -11.49
N LEU A 45 10.72 -6.33 -11.64
CA LEU A 45 9.28 -6.19 -11.83
C LEU A 45 9.01 -5.45 -13.15
N PRO A 46 7.94 -5.82 -13.87
CA PRO A 46 7.42 -4.98 -14.94
C PRO A 46 6.86 -3.67 -14.37
N GLU A 47 6.30 -2.82 -15.23
CA GLU A 47 5.61 -1.61 -14.79
C GLU A 47 4.51 -1.97 -13.78
N VAL A 48 4.63 -1.42 -12.58
CA VAL A 48 3.78 -1.76 -11.44
C VAL A 48 3.21 -0.51 -10.81
N ARG A 49 1.95 -0.59 -10.41
CA ARG A 49 1.26 0.40 -9.59
C ARG A 49 1.15 -0.12 -8.17
N VAL A 50 0.85 0.74 -7.22
CA VAL A 50 0.74 0.34 -5.81
C VAL A 50 -0.58 0.76 -5.21
N GLN A 51 -1.09 -0.04 -4.27
CA GLN A 51 -2.17 0.40 -3.40
C GLN A 51 -1.60 1.20 -2.23
N VAL A 52 -2.22 2.33 -1.93
CA VAL A 52 -1.93 3.15 -0.75
C VAL A 52 -3.17 3.23 0.16
N PRO A 53 -3.02 3.43 1.48
CA PRO A 53 -1.75 3.54 2.21
C PRO A 53 -0.93 2.23 2.18
N PRO A 54 0.39 2.28 2.42
CA PRO A 54 1.20 1.07 2.52
C PRO A 54 0.68 0.15 3.63
N LEU A 55 0.87 -1.16 3.45
CA LEU A 55 0.51 -2.19 4.42
C LEU A 55 1.32 -2.10 5.71
N ARG A 56 2.59 -1.68 5.59
CA ARG A 56 3.52 -1.56 6.73
C ARG A 56 4.66 -0.61 6.40
N ASP A 57 5.15 0.10 7.40
CA ASP A 57 6.42 0.82 7.34
C ASP A 57 7.47 0.19 8.27
N VAL A 58 8.70 0.02 7.79
CA VAL A 58 9.84 -0.49 8.57
C VAL A 58 11.13 0.13 8.03
N LYS A 59 11.93 0.77 8.90
CA LYS A 59 13.27 1.31 8.56
C LYS A 59 13.27 2.27 7.36
N GLY A 60 12.20 3.04 7.18
CA GLY A 60 12.04 3.97 6.04
C GLY A 60 11.70 3.28 4.71
N PHE A 61 11.30 2.01 4.75
CA PHE A 61 10.68 1.30 3.65
C PHE A 61 9.21 1.07 3.94
N CYS A 62 8.40 1.10 2.88
CA CYS A 62 6.97 0.89 2.92
C CYS A 62 6.65 -0.36 2.08
N LEU A 63 5.90 -1.28 2.66
CA LEU A 63 5.36 -2.45 1.99
C LEU A 63 4.08 -2.06 1.27
N PHE A 64 4.05 -2.25 -0.03
CA PHE A 64 2.88 -1.95 -0.85
C PHE A 64 2.32 -3.23 -1.47
N ASP A 65 1.00 -3.28 -1.63
CA ASP A 65 0.39 -4.23 -2.57
C ASP A 65 0.70 -3.78 -3.99
N LEU A 66 1.18 -4.71 -4.81
CA LEU A 66 1.58 -4.49 -6.19
C LEU A 66 0.38 -4.75 -7.10
N VAL A 67 0.15 -3.82 -8.01
CA VAL A 67 -0.93 -3.86 -9.00
C VAL A 67 -0.31 -3.87 -10.39
N TYR A 68 -0.41 -5.01 -11.06
CA TYR A 68 0.12 -5.23 -12.39
C TYR A 68 -0.89 -4.88 -13.49
N LYS A 69 -0.40 -4.69 -14.72
CA LYS A 69 -1.23 -4.60 -15.91
C LYS A 69 -1.92 -5.95 -16.17
N ILE A 70 -3.02 -5.93 -16.93
CA ILE A 70 -3.80 -7.13 -17.25
C ILE A 70 -2.94 -8.19 -17.95
N SER A 71 -1.98 -7.76 -18.79
CA SER A 71 -1.00 -8.64 -19.46
C SER A 71 -0.12 -9.46 -18.51
N ASP A 72 0.14 -8.92 -17.32
CA ASP A 72 1.10 -9.49 -16.36
C ASP A 72 0.41 -10.06 -15.11
N ARG A 73 -0.89 -9.78 -14.95
CA ARG A 73 -1.66 -10.08 -13.74
C ARG A 73 -1.70 -11.57 -13.37
N ASP A 74 -1.75 -12.44 -14.37
CA ASP A 74 -1.88 -13.88 -14.17
C ASP A 74 -0.53 -14.59 -14.09
N ASN A 75 0.59 -13.86 -14.09
CA ASN A 75 1.93 -14.45 -13.95
C ASN A 75 2.17 -14.90 -12.49
N PRO A 76 2.29 -16.21 -12.22
CA PRO A 76 2.43 -16.73 -10.85
C PRO A 76 3.79 -16.40 -10.22
N ASN A 77 4.77 -15.96 -11.01
CA ASN A 77 6.12 -15.62 -10.52
C ASN A 77 6.21 -14.19 -9.99
N LEU A 78 5.19 -13.35 -10.22
CA LEU A 78 5.18 -11.98 -9.74
C LEU A 78 4.69 -11.91 -8.28
N PRO A 79 5.43 -11.23 -7.40
CA PRO A 79 5.04 -11.11 -6.00
C PRO A 79 3.81 -10.22 -5.85
N LYS A 80 2.92 -10.53 -4.90
CA LYS A 80 1.74 -9.69 -4.63
C LYS A 80 2.08 -8.38 -3.92
N SER A 81 3.22 -8.32 -3.24
CA SER A 81 3.65 -7.18 -2.44
C SER A 81 5.15 -6.93 -2.57
N GLY A 82 5.58 -5.68 -2.42
CA GLY A 82 7.00 -5.30 -2.46
C GLY A 82 7.32 -4.13 -1.55
N TRP A 83 8.54 -4.13 -1.01
CA TRP A 83 9.08 -3.01 -0.23
C TRP A 83 9.70 -1.97 -1.15
N ALA A 84 9.31 -0.72 -1.01
CA ALA A 84 9.98 0.42 -1.66
C ALA A 84 10.31 1.49 -0.62
N ARG A 85 11.04 2.54 -1.00
CA ARG A 85 11.18 3.71 -0.12
C ARG A 85 9.81 4.37 0.04
N CYS A 86 9.46 4.83 1.23
CA CYS A 86 8.12 5.38 1.46
C CYS A 86 7.76 6.59 0.58
N VAL A 87 8.76 7.28 0.03
CA VAL A 87 8.59 8.38 -0.92
C VAL A 87 8.37 7.93 -2.37
N SER A 88 8.10 6.65 -2.64
CA SER A 88 8.08 6.10 -4.00
C SER A 88 6.78 6.28 -4.79
N THR A 89 5.77 7.02 -4.29
CA THR A 89 4.50 7.26 -5.00
C THR A 89 4.39 8.70 -5.50
N ASP A 90 3.94 8.91 -6.75
CA ASP A 90 3.88 10.25 -7.37
C ASP A 90 2.45 10.73 -7.73
N THR A 91 1.53 9.84 -8.12
CA THR A 91 0.23 10.30 -8.66
C THR A 91 -0.92 9.35 -8.35
N PHE A 92 -2.04 9.91 -7.88
CA PHE A 92 -3.31 9.19 -7.71
C PHE A 92 -3.92 8.89 -9.06
N ILE A 93 -4.35 7.64 -9.27
CA ILE A 93 -5.13 7.27 -10.45
C ILE A 93 -6.60 7.27 -10.04
N SER A 94 -7.33 8.35 -10.34
CA SER A 94 -8.79 8.30 -10.26
C SER A 94 -9.32 7.50 -11.45
N GLN A 95 -10.14 6.49 -11.18
CA GLN A 95 -10.97 5.85 -12.22
C GLN A 95 -12.10 6.79 -12.65
#